data_AF-A0A7R9LPK0-F1
#
_entry.id   AF-A0A7R9LPK0-F1
#
_cell.length_a   1.000
_cell.length_b   1.000
_cell.length_c   1.000
_cell.angle_alpha   90.00
_cell.angle_beta   90.00
_cell.angle_gamma   90.00
#
_symmetry.space_group_name_H-M   'P 1'
#
loop_
_entity.id
_entity.type
_entity.pdbx_description
1 polymer ?
#
loop_
_entity_poly.entity_id
_entity_poly.type
_entity_poly.pdbx_seq_one_letter_code
_entity_poly.pdbx_strand_id
1 'polypeptide(L)'
;RIPEDFVTLNGDQNVWSVLTFNEPLTVDRKLVASGSLSGQNLHKLATESLLRDKPQVLSHPIKFETIVFRGDVLVAHHVDNVDLSALALRTFVLNGEEFVVHMSPYSYNFSAYISKSDQMVAPIGPSISYIEVFSLSPTIVFLISYQTTTGKLLVHSLETDSHNKYKFSQVTESNVGTGTSKVVAFMRQNQVYVVVAKQYGLNCMTDNTGTLILILKNYRTLELIQTIPVLNVGDVVHFENYGKDYLAISDGISAVMSSKGRQSIYIYRTDSIRNNCGFSLFQTI
;
A
#
# COMPACT_ATOMS: atom_id res chain seq x y z
N ARG A 1 -9.51 33.27 -56.50
CA ARG A 1 -10.53 32.27 -56.90
C ARG A 1 -9.75 30.99 -57.19
N ILE A 2 -9.82 30.00 -56.30
CA ILE A 2 -9.21 28.69 -56.52
C ILE A 2 -10.04 28.01 -57.63
N PRO A 3 -9.43 27.31 -58.61
CA PRO A 3 -10.19 26.58 -59.62
C PRO A 3 -11.18 25.63 -58.95
N GLU A 4 -12.38 25.48 -59.52
CA GLU A 4 -13.43 24.59 -58.99
C GLU A 4 -12.97 23.12 -58.90
N ASP A 5 -11.87 22.76 -59.60
CA ASP A 5 -11.32 21.40 -59.66
C ASP A 5 -9.91 21.27 -59.03
N PHE A 6 -9.58 22.02 -57.98
CA PHE A 6 -8.24 21.90 -57.35
C PHE A 6 -8.02 20.54 -56.66
N VAL A 7 -9.10 19.88 -56.23
CA VAL A 7 -9.08 18.54 -55.63
C VAL A 7 -10.17 17.71 -56.27
N THR A 8 -9.83 16.58 -56.91
CA THR A 8 -10.84 15.70 -57.54
C THR A 8 -11.48 14.77 -56.50
N LEU A 9 -12.68 14.23 -56.77
CA LEU A 9 -13.34 13.29 -55.84
C LEU A 9 -12.70 11.89 -55.81
N ASN A 10 -11.78 11.60 -56.73
CA ASN A 10 -11.27 10.24 -56.96
C ASN A 10 -9.74 10.19 -56.92
N GLY A 11 -9.20 9.18 -56.26
CA GLY A 11 -7.76 8.91 -56.17
C GLY A 11 -7.06 9.67 -55.05
N ASP A 12 -5.83 9.23 -54.74
CA ASP A 12 -4.99 9.86 -53.73
C ASP A 12 -4.46 11.20 -54.23
N GLN A 13 -4.55 12.24 -53.39
CA GLN A 13 -4.13 13.59 -53.75
C GLN A 13 -3.29 14.21 -52.64
N ASN A 14 -2.18 14.82 -53.06
CA ASN A 14 -1.28 15.56 -52.18
C ASN A 14 -1.58 17.05 -52.32
N VAL A 15 -1.94 17.68 -51.21
CA VAL A 15 -2.14 19.13 -51.14
C VAL A 15 -0.99 19.74 -50.35
N TRP A 16 -0.17 20.53 -51.03
CA TRP A 16 1.03 21.15 -50.45
C TRP A 16 0.80 22.56 -49.91
N SER A 17 -0.37 23.15 -50.15
CA SER A 17 -0.73 24.51 -49.75
C SER A 17 -1.66 24.52 -48.55
N VAL A 18 -1.64 25.61 -47.78
CA VAL A 18 -2.64 25.88 -46.74
C VAL A 18 -3.99 26.11 -47.42
N LEU A 19 -4.96 25.24 -47.15
CA LEU A 19 -6.35 25.41 -47.58
C LEU A 19 -7.21 25.82 -46.40
N THR A 20 -8.17 26.71 -46.67
CA THR A 20 -9.23 27.08 -45.73
C THR A 20 -10.56 26.75 -46.39
N PHE A 21 -11.37 25.94 -45.70
CA PHE A 21 -12.70 25.57 -46.15
C PHE A 21 -13.71 26.42 -45.39
N ASN A 22 -14.55 27.15 -46.11
CA ASN A 22 -15.63 27.96 -45.53
C ASN A 22 -16.88 27.12 -45.24
N GLU A 23 -16.89 25.87 -45.71
CA GLU A 23 -17.93 24.87 -45.49
C GLU A 23 -17.30 23.61 -44.87
N PRO A 24 -18.07 22.75 -44.17
CA PRO A 24 -17.55 21.51 -43.61
C PRO A 24 -16.88 20.63 -44.67
N LEU A 25 -15.65 20.21 -44.43
CA LEU A 25 -14.96 19.21 -45.24
C LEU A 25 -15.28 17.81 -44.71
N THR A 26 -15.99 17.02 -45.51
CA THR A 26 -16.19 15.59 -45.24
C THR A 26 -15.10 14.79 -45.96
N VAL A 27 -14.33 14.00 -45.22
CA VAL A 27 -13.32 13.09 -45.79
C VAL A 27 -13.78 11.66 -45.51
N ASP A 28 -14.33 11.00 -46.53
CA ASP A 28 -14.86 9.63 -46.41
C ASP A 28 -13.78 8.54 -46.38
N ARG A 29 -12.51 8.94 -46.47
CA ARG A 29 -11.33 8.05 -46.50
C ARG A 29 -10.25 8.54 -45.53
N LYS A 30 -9.08 7.92 -45.59
CA LYS A 30 -7.93 8.25 -44.75
C LYS A 30 -7.37 9.63 -45.09
N LEU A 31 -7.48 10.58 -44.17
CA LEU A 31 -6.73 11.83 -44.21
C LEU A 31 -5.35 11.60 -43.58
N VAL A 32 -4.28 11.90 -44.32
CA VAL A 32 -2.92 11.99 -43.78
C VAL A 32 -2.52 13.45 -43.82
N ALA A 33 -2.44 14.08 -42.66
CA ALA A 33 -2.04 15.48 -42.54
C ALA A 33 -0.78 15.59 -41.68
N SER A 34 0.14 16.44 -42.09
CA SER A 34 1.29 16.88 -41.30
C SER A 34 1.14 18.38 -41.00
N GLY A 35 1.68 18.83 -39.86
CA GLY A 35 1.57 20.24 -39.45
C GLY A 35 0.35 20.52 -38.57
N SER A 36 -0.41 21.57 -38.90
CA SER A 36 -1.52 22.05 -38.05
C SER A 36 -2.88 21.94 -38.75
N LEU A 37 -3.90 21.50 -38.01
CA LEU A 37 -5.30 21.53 -38.42
C LEU A 37 -6.04 22.51 -37.52
N SER A 38 -6.71 23.52 -38.10
CA SER A 38 -7.40 24.58 -37.34
C SER A 38 -6.50 25.28 -36.31
N GLY A 39 -5.24 25.53 -36.68
CA GLY A 39 -4.22 26.14 -35.80
C GLY A 39 -3.66 25.19 -34.73
N GLN A 40 -4.19 23.98 -34.59
CA GLN A 40 -3.70 22.98 -33.65
C GLN A 40 -2.65 22.10 -34.32
N ASN A 41 -1.46 22.04 -33.74
CA ASN A 41 -0.38 21.19 -34.24
C ASN A 41 -0.76 19.71 -34.03
N LEU A 42 -0.93 18.97 -35.13
CA LEU A 42 -1.34 17.57 -35.14
C LEU A 42 -0.30 16.64 -34.52
N HIS A 43 1.00 16.97 -34.66
CA HIS A 43 2.06 16.22 -34.00
C HIS A 43 1.95 16.38 -32.49
N LYS A 44 1.77 17.62 -32.01
CA LYS A 44 1.54 17.90 -30.59
C LYS A 44 0.31 17.17 -30.06
N LEU A 45 -0.81 17.24 -30.78
CA LEU A 45 -2.02 16.49 -30.44
C LEU A 45 -1.75 14.99 -30.38
N ALA A 46 -1.07 14.41 -31.36
CA ALA A 46 -0.80 12.96 -31.37
C ALA A 46 0.13 12.52 -30.23
N THR A 47 1.13 13.34 -29.88
CA THR A 47 2.10 13.02 -28.82
C THR A 47 1.59 13.31 -27.41
N GLU A 48 0.67 14.27 -27.26
CA GLU A 48 0.12 14.68 -25.96
C GLU A 48 -1.28 14.09 -25.69
N SER A 49 -1.93 13.48 -26.70
CA SER A 49 -3.24 12.85 -26.51
C SER A 49 -3.13 11.58 -25.68
N LEU A 50 -4.09 11.45 -24.76
CA LEU A 50 -4.26 10.22 -24.00
C LEU A 50 -5.09 9.21 -24.80
N LEU A 51 -4.49 8.06 -25.10
CA LEU A 51 -5.10 6.98 -25.85
C LEU A 51 -5.63 5.93 -24.87
N ARG A 52 -6.85 5.42 -25.13
CA ARG A 52 -7.52 4.47 -24.23
C ARG A 52 -6.95 3.05 -24.28
N ASP A 53 -6.28 2.70 -25.37
CA ASP A 53 -5.92 1.33 -25.74
C ASP A 53 -4.44 1.00 -25.53
N LYS A 54 -3.65 1.96 -25.06
CA LYS A 54 -2.21 1.80 -24.89
C LYS A 54 -1.76 2.34 -23.53
N PRO A 55 -0.86 1.63 -22.83
CA PRO A 55 -0.15 2.20 -21.68
C PRO A 55 0.55 3.49 -22.10
N GLN A 56 0.41 4.54 -21.29
CA GLN A 56 1.05 5.83 -21.51
C GLN A 56 1.66 6.34 -20.21
N VAL A 57 2.84 6.95 -20.33
CA VAL A 57 3.52 7.58 -19.19
C VAL A 57 3.22 9.08 -19.23
N LEU A 58 2.60 9.58 -18.16
CA LEU A 58 2.35 11.01 -18.00
C LEU A 58 3.59 11.66 -17.39
N SER A 59 4.40 12.32 -18.21
CA SER A 59 5.64 12.97 -17.77
C SER A 59 5.46 14.39 -17.23
N HIS A 60 4.24 14.93 -17.30
CA HIS A 60 3.91 16.29 -16.87
C HIS A 60 2.57 16.29 -16.11
N PRO A 61 2.33 17.26 -15.21
CA PRO A 61 1.06 17.39 -14.52
C PRO A 61 -0.12 17.54 -15.49
N ILE A 62 -1.14 16.68 -15.35
CA ILE A 62 -2.40 16.77 -16.09
C ILE A 62 -3.52 16.96 -15.07
N LYS A 63 -4.37 17.97 -15.32
CA LYS A 63 -5.60 18.17 -14.55
C LYS A 63 -6.75 17.45 -15.25
N PHE A 64 -7.38 16.53 -14.54
CA PHE A 64 -8.58 15.84 -15.01
C PHE A 64 -9.79 16.39 -14.28
N GLU A 65 -10.95 16.47 -14.94
CA GLU A 65 -12.21 16.78 -14.26
C GLU A 65 -12.76 15.55 -13.52
N THR A 66 -12.72 14.38 -14.16
CA THR A 66 -13.13 13.10 -13.56
C THR A 66 -12.32 11.98 -14.19
N ILE A 67 -11.74 11.11 -13.36
CA ILE A 67 -11.08 9.88 -13.81
C ILE A 67 -11.79 8.70 -13.17
N VAL A 68 -12.14 7.70 -13.98
CA VAL A 68 -12.68 6.43 -13.51
C VAL A 68 -11.72 5.34 -13.95
N PHE A 69 -11.09 4.68 -12.98
CA PHE A 69 -10.26 3.52 -13.23
C PHE A 69 -11.13 2.26 -13.12
N ARG A 70 -10.99 1.34 -14.09
CA ARG A 70 -11.71 0.04 -14.11
C ARG A 70 -10.81 -1.15 -13.83
N GLY A 71 -9.65 -0.89 -13.24
CA GLY A 71 -8.65 -1.89 -12.86
C GLY A 71 -7.71 -1.29 -11.82
N ASP A 72 -6.68 -2.06 -11.47
CA ASP A 72 -5.74 -1.66 -10.43
C ASP A 72 -4.97 -0.39 -10.82
N VAL A 73 -4.84 0.52 -9.86
CA VAL A 73 -4.13 1.79 -10.04
C VAL A 73 -2.94 1.80 -9.09
N LEU A 74 -1.73 1.85 -9.65
CA LEU A 74 -0.54 2.17 -8.88
C LEU A 74 -0.34 3.68 -8.87
N VAL A 75 -0.52 4.29 -7.70
CA VAL A 75 -0.23 5.71 -7.48
C VAL A 75 1.10 5.81 -6.76
N ALA A 76 2.16 6.17 -7.48
CA ALA A 76 3.51 6.25 -6.90
C ALA A 76 3.72 7.46 -5.98
N HIS A 77 2.82 8.46 -6.03
CA HIS A 77 2.95 9.75 -5.36
C HIS A 77 1.60 10.26 -4.84
N HIS A 78 1.43 11.58 -4.80
CA HIS A 78 0.23 12.23 -4.28
C HIS A 78 -0.80 12.44 -5.41
N VAL A 79 -2.08 12.35 -5.06
CA VAL A 79 -3.20 12.88 -5.86
C VAL A 79 -3.75 14.08 -5.10
N ASP A 80 -3.73 15.26 -5.71
CA ASP A 80 -4.11 16.53 -5.06
C ASP A 80 -3.41 16.81 -3.73
N ASN A 81 -2.09 16.56 -3.68
CA ASN A 81 -1.27 16.62 -2.45
C ASN A 81 -1.69 15.64 -1.35
N VAL A 82 -2.56 14.67 -1.65
CA VAL A 82 -2.89 13.56 -0.75
C VAL A 82 -2.07 12.33 -1.14
N ASP A 83 -1.26 11.83 -0.22
CA ASP A 83 -0.55 10.58 -0.41
C ASP A 83 -1.56 9.42 -0.35
N LEU A 84 -1.91 8.87 -1.52
CA LEU A 84 -2.85 7.76 -1.60
C LEU A 84 -2.23 6.43 -1.14
N SER A 85 -0.91 6.34 -1.02
CA SER A 85 -0.27 5.16 -0.41
C SER A 85 -0.60 5.03 1.08
N ALA A 86 -0.87 6.17 1.75
CA ALA A 86 -1.40 6.22 3.10
C ALA A 86 -2.90 5.87 3.18
N LEU A 87 -3.62 5.93 2.06
CA LEU A 87 -5.01 5.48 1.92
C LEU A 87 -5.10 4.02 1.49
N ALA A 88 -4.09 3.19 1.81
CA ALA A 88 -4.21 1.75 1.71
C ALA A 88 -5.35 1.28 2.62
N LEU A 89 -6.58 1.35 2.12
CA LEU A 89 -7.78 0.88 2.76
C LEU A 89 -7.57 -0.59 3.04
N ARG A 90 -7.55 -0.95 4.32
CA ARG A 90 -7.46 -2.35 4.70
C ARG A 90 -8.88 -2.88 4.77
N THR A 91 -9.25 -3.65 3.76
CA THR A 91 -10.52 -4.34 3.76
C THR A 91 -10.37 -5.73 4.37
N PHE A 92 -11.42 -6.21 5.03
CA PHE A 92 -11.48 -7.58 5.52
C PHE A 92 -12.92 -8.09 5.49
N VAL A 93 -13.07 -9.40 5.47
CA VAL A 93 -14.39 -10.06 5.48
C VAL A 93 -14.62 -10.69 6.84
N LEU A 94 -15.75 -10.38 7.47
CA LEU A 94 -16.22 -10.99 8.72
C LEU A 94 -17.67 -11.44 8.50
N ASN A 95 -17.92 -12.72 8.70
CA ASN A 95 -19.23 -13.36 8.48
C ASN A 95 -19.82 -13.09 7.07
N GLY A 96 -18.95 -13.06 6.05
CA GLY A 96 -19.35 -12.79 4.67
C GLY A 96 -19.59 -11.31 4.35
N GLU A 97 -19.38 -10.41 5.31
CA GLU A 97 -19.58 -8.97 5.14
C GLU A 97 -18.23 -8.25 5.07
N GLU A 98 -18.13 -7.26 4.17
CA GLU A 98 -16.91 -6.49 3.97
C GLU A 98 -16.85 -5.29 4.93
N PHE A 99 -15.68 -5.11 5.54
CA PHE A 99 -15.37 -4.02 6.44
C PHE A 99 -14.16 -3.27 5.91
N VAL A 100 -14.12 -1.97 6.22
CA VAL A 100 -13.03 -1.08 5.86
C VAL A 100 -12.44 -0.49 7.12
N VAL A 101 -11.12 -0.62 7.30
CA VAL A 101 -10.37 0.07 8.35
C VAL A 101 -9.91 1.43 7.82
N HIS A 102 -10.35 2.47 8.50
CA HIS A 102 -9.97 3.85 8.23
C HIS A 102 -8.84 4.23 9.17
N MET A 103 -7.71 4.62 8.61
CA MET A 103 -6.57 5.19 9.34
C MET A 103 -6.46 6.66 9.01
N SER A 104 -6.26 7.50 10.02
CA SER A 104 -5.94 8.89 9.78
C SER A 104 -4.45 9.06 9.56
N PRO A 105 -4.02 9.94 8.64
CA PRO A 105 -2.65 10.43 8.65
C PRO A 105 -2.31 11.04 10.02
N TYR A 106 -1.08 10.81 10.46
CA TYR A 106 -0.55 11.14 11.79
C TYR A 106 -0.74 12.61 12.22
N SER A 107 -0.91 13.52 11.27
CA SER A 107 -0.90 14.97 11.50
C SER A 107 -2.20 15.54 12.08
N TYR A 108 -3.26 14.73 12.12
CA TYR A 108 -4.55 15.18 12.61
C TYR A 108 -5.01 14.17 13.67
N ASN A 109 -5.38 14.64 14.86
CA ASN A 109 -5.82 13.84 16.01
C ASN A 109 -7.11 13.01 15.77
N PHE A 110 -7.38 12.59 14.54
CA PHE A 110 -8.48 11.71 14.22
C PHE A 110 -8.18 10.29 14.71
N SER A 111 -9.24 9.65 15.17
CA SER A 111 -9.22 8.25 15.56
C SER A 111 -9.30 7.36 14.33
N ALA A 112 -8.52 6.29 14.31
CA ALA A 112 -8.78 5.16 13.43
C ALA A 112 -10.09 4.48 13.83
N TYR A 113 -10.82 3.96 12.84
CA TYR A 113 -12.10 3.31 13.06
C TYR A 113 -12.38 2.24 11.99
N ILE A 114 -13.33 1.36 12.28
CA ILE A 114 -13.85 0.35 11.37
C ILE A 114 -15.20 0.84 10.85
N SER A 115 -15.46 0.67 9.56
CA SER A 115 -16.75 0.94 8.95
C SER A 115 -17.26 -0.24 8.13
N LYS A 116 -18.57 -0.26 7.90
CA LYS A 116 -19.27 -1.16 6.99
C LYS A 116 -20.31 -0.33 6.24
N SER A 117 -20.28 -0.36 4.90
CA SER A 117 -21.21 0.43 4.07
C SER A 117 -21.27 1.91 4.50
N ASP A 118 -20.11 2.52 4.70
CA ASP A 118 -19.93 3.91 5.17
C ASP A 118 -20.46 4.23 6.59
N GLN A 119 -20.98 3.24 7.32
CA GLN A 119 -21.38 3.39 8.71
C GLN A 119 -20.25 2.96 9.63
N MET A 120 -19.88 3.82 10.58
CA MET A 120 -18.89 3.50 11.61
C MET A 120 -19.42 2.36 12.51
N VAL A 121 -18.66 1.27 12.58
CA VAL A 121 -18.96 0.09 13.40
C VAL A 121 -18.25 0.16 14.75
N ALA A 122 -16.98 0.55 14.75
CA ALA A 122 -16.18 0.59 15.98
C ALA A 122 -15.02 1.60 15.91
N PRO A 123 -14.73 2.34 16.99
CA PRO A 123 -13.52 3.15 17.09
C PRO A 123 -12.32 2.26 17.50
N ILE A 124 -11.16 2.46 16.86
CA ILE A 124 -9.90 1.77 17.23
C ILE A 124 -9.08 2.65 18.18
N GLY A 125 -9.00 3.95 17.90
CA GLY A 125 -8.33 4.93 18.77
C GLY A 125 -7.50 5.97 18.02
N PRO A 126 -7.00 7.00 18.71
CA PRO A 126 -6.22 8.09 18.12
C PRO A 126 -4.75 7.73 17.93
N SER A 127 -4.09 8.45 17.01
CA SER A 127 -2.65 8.34 16.76
C SER A 127 -2.19 6.92 16.39
N ILE A 128 -3.07 6.19 15.71
CA ILE A 128 -2.75 4.86 15.20
C ILE A 128 -2.01 5.01 13.88
N SER A 129 -0.83 4.42 13.85
CA SER A 129 0.18 4.61 12.83
C SER A 129 0.33 3.40 11.91
N TYR A 130 0.02 2.24 12.45
CA TYR A 130 0.00 0.99 11.73
C TYR A 130 -1.13 0.13 12.27
N ILE A 131 -1.84 -0.60 11.39
CA ILE A 131 -2.84 -1.60 11.77
C ILE A 131 -2.61 -2.83 10.92
N GLU A 132 -2.36 -3.97 11.54
CA GLU A 132 -2.43 -5.27 10.87
C GLU A 132 -3.79 -5.90 11.13
N VAL A 133 -4.46 -6.36 10.07
CA VAL A 133 -5.73 -7.07 10.18
C VAL A 133 -5.45 -8.56 10.01
N PHE A 134 -5.85 -9.35 11.00
CA PHE A 134 -5.59 -10.78 11.03
C PHE A 134 -6.89 -11.54 11.31
N SER A 135 -7.35 -12.35 10.36
CA SER A 135 -8.58 -13.14 10.52
C SER A 135 -8.25 -14.47 11.20
N LEU A 136 -8.78 -14.68 12.42
CA LEU A 136 -8.60 -15.94 13.15
C LEU A 136 -9.61 -17.00 12.69
N SER A 137 -10.83 -16.58 12.40
CA SER A 137 -11.92 -17.41 11.89
C SER A 137 -12.87 -16.54 11.06
N PRO A 138 -13.89 -17.12 10.39
CA PRO A 138 -14.93 -16.34 9.72
C PRO A 138 -15.72 -15.41 10.66
N THR A 139 -15.64 -15.60 11.98
CA THR A 139 -16.41 -14.84 12.97
C THR A 139 -15.54 -14.03 13.93
N ILE A 140 -14.22 -14.08 13.80
CA ILE A 140 -13.27 -13.39 14.68
C ILE A 140 -12.12 -12.80 13.86
N VAL A 141 -11.97 -11.49 13.96
CA VAL A 141 -10.84 -10.74 13.38
C VAL A 141 -10.10 -10.00 14.48
N PHE A 142 -8.77 -10.07 14.46
CA PHE A 142 -7.90 -9.22 15.27
C PHE A 142 -7.42 -8.02 14.48
N LEU A 143 -7.43 -6.86 15.14
CA LEU A 143 -6.79 -5.64 14.68
C LEU A 143 -5.63 -5.35 15.61
N ILE A 144 -4.41 -5.49 15.09
CA ILE A 144 -3.17 -5.29 15.82
C ILE A 144 -2.61 -3.94 15.41
N SER A 145 -2.83 -2.95 16.26
CA SER A 145 -2.55 -1.55 15.96
C SER A 145 -1.39 -1.00 16.79
N TYR A 146 -0.54 -0.19 16.18
CA TYR A 146 0.51 0.55 16.89
C TYR A 146 0.07 1.99 17.14
N GLN A 147 0.24 2.46 18.37
CA GLN A 147 -0.03 3.83 18.78
C GLN A 147 1.29 4.58 19.00
N THR A 148 1.64 5.47 18.07
CA THR A 148 2.96 6.11 18.04
C THR A 148 3.23 7.02 19.24
N THR A 149 2.21 7.71 19.75
CA THR A 149 2.36 8.65 20.87
C THR A 149 2.76 7.97 22.17
N THR A 150 2.28 6.75 22.40
CA THR A 150 2.50 5.99 23.63
C THR A 150 3.53 4.87 23.46
N GLY A 151 3.88 4.52 22.21
CA GLY A 151 4.71 3.35 21.92
C GLY A 151 4.01 2.03 22.24
N LYS A 152 2.67 2.02 22.31
CA LYS A 152 1.90 0.82 22.64
C LYS A 152 1.46 0.08 21.40
N LEU A 153 1.51 -1.25 21.49
CA LEU A 153 0.82 -2.17 20.61
C LEU A 153 -0.51 -2.53 21.26
N LEU A 154 -1.61 -2.31 20.56
CA LEU A 154 -2.97 -2.61 21.00
C LEU A 154 -3.51 -3.75 20.15
N VAL A 155 -4.15 -4.73 20.79
CA VAL A 155 -4.85 -5.83 20.09
C VAL A 155 -6.33 -5.67 20.37
N HIS A 156 -7.11 -5.45 19.32
CA HIS A 156 -8.55 -5.44 19.38
C HIS A 156 -9.12 -6.68 18.70
N SER A 157 -10.28 -7.13 19.16
CA SER A 157 -11.10 -8.14 18.51
C SER A 157 -12.36 -7.52 17.96
N LEU A 158 -12.75 -7.94 16.76
CA LEU A 158 -14.09 -7.75 16.22
C LEU A 158 -14.69 -9.14 16.02
N GLU A 159 -15.72 -9.43 16.81
CA GLU A 159 -16.40 -10.73 16.84
C GLU A 159 -17.85 -10.56 16.39
N THR A 160 -18.41 -11.60 15.77
CA THR A 160 -19.86 -11.66 15.50
C THR A 160 -20.51 -12.68 16.44
N ASP A 161 -21.56 -12.27 17.16
CA ASP A 161 -22.32 -13.18 18.02
C ASP A 161 -23.33 -14.03 17.23
N SER A 162 -24.05 -14.92 17.91
CA SER A 162 -25.07 -15.80 17.31
C SER A 162 -26.26 -15.06 16.69
N HIS A 163 -26.39 -13.75 16.92
CA HIS A 163 -27.44 -12.88 16.39
C HIS A 163 -26.91 -11.88 15.34
N ASN A 164 -25.72 -12.12 14.80
CA ASN A 164 -25.03 -11.23 13.87
C ASN A 164 -24.75 -9.82 14.44
N LYS A 165 -24.67 -9.67 15.77
CA LYS A 165 -24.22 -8.42 16.37
C LYS A 165 -22.71 -8.41 16.50
N TYR A 166 -22.11 -7.28 16.15
CA TYR A 166 -20.67 -7.10 16.31
C TYR A 166 -20.33 -6.73 17.74
N LYS A 167 -19.32 -7.40 18.28
CA LYS A 167 -18.70 -7.07 19.55
C LYS A 167 -17.26 -6.65 19.27
N PHE A 168 -16.99 -5.38 19.54
CA PHE A 168 -15.64 -4.83 19.47
C PHE A 168 -15.07 -4.71 20.89
N SER A 169 -13.87 -5.24 21.12
CA SER A 169 -13.22 -5.14 22.43
C SER A 169 -11.70 -5.09 22.32
N GLN A 170 -11.06 -4.29 23.19
CA GLN A 170 -9.61 -4.36 23.37
C GLN A 170 -9.29 -5.63 24.17
N VAL A 171 -8.49 -6.51 23.56
CA VAL A 171 -8.08 -7.79 24.11
C VAL A 171 -6.88 -7.61 25.04
N THR A 172 -5.86 -6.90 24.59
CA THR A 172 -4.63 -6.65 25.34
C THR A 172 -3.87 -5.45 24.78
N GLU A 173 -2.92 -4.96 25.56
CA GLU A 173 -1.90 -4.01 25.12
C GLU A 173 -0.51 -4.46 25.54
N SER A 174 0.53 -3.95 24.88
CA SER A 174 1.92 -4.13 25.27
C SER A 174 2.73 -2.88 24.93
N ASN A 175 3.69 -2.50 25.78
CA ASN A 175 4.61 -1.42 25.47
C ASN A 175 5.77 -1.97 24.63
N VAL A 176 5.81 -1.58 23.35
CA VAL A 176 6.85 -1.98 22.39
C VAL A 176 7.84 -0.85 22.12
N GLY A 177 7.64 0.30 22.77
CA GLY A 177 8.41 1.52 22.60
C GLY A 177 8.06 2.32 21.36
N THR A 178 8.70 3.48 21.22
CA THR A 178 8.57 4.35 20.06
C THR A 178 9.33 3.80 18.85
N GLY A 179 9.07 4.35 17.66
CA GLY A 179 9.82 4.05 16.45
C GLY A 179 9.44 2.75 15.75
N THR A 180 8.26 2.18 16.00
CA THR A 180 7.79 1.04 15.19
C THR A 180 7.50 1.53 13.77
N SER A 181 8.13 0.89 12.78
CA SER A 181 7.91 1.15 11.35
C SER A 181 6.84 0.24 10.77
N LYS A 182 6.72 -1.00 11.27
CA LYS A 182 5.76 -1.98 10.75
C LYS A 182 5.37 -3.01 11.81
N VAL A 183 4.13 -3.50 11.70
CA VAL A 183 3.65 -4.67 12.44
C VAL A 183 3.23 -5.74 11.45
N VAL A 184 3.60 -6.99 11.69
CA VAL A 184 3.13 -8.14 10.90
C VAL A 184 2.59 -9.18 11.85
N ALA A 185 1.48 -9.83 11.48
CA ALA A 185 0.84 -10.87 12.28
C ALA A 185 0.65 -12.11 11.43
N PHE A 186 0.90 -13.28 12.00
CA PHE A 186 0.72 -14.56 11.30
C PHE A 186 0.39 -15.69 12.27
N MET A 187 -0.18 -16.78 11.74
CA MET A 187 -0.49 -17.98 12.50
C MET A 187 0.62 -19.01 12.36
N ARG A 188 1.03 -19.61 13.48
CA ARG A 188 1.89 -20.79 13.49
C ARG A 188 1.48 -21.70 14.63
N GLN A 189 1.26 -22.99 14.35
CA GLN A 189 0.87 -23.98 15.36
C GLN A 189 -0.31 -23.53 16.25
N ASN A 190 -1.34 -22.93 15.64
CA ASN A 190 -2.52 -22.41 16.33
C ASN A 190 -2.22 -21.30 17.37
N GLN A 191 -1.12 -20.57 17.16
CA GLN A 191 -0.74 -19.39 17.93
C GLN A 191 -0.55 -18.21 16.98
N VAL A 192 -0.91 -17.01 17.44
CA VAL A 192 -0.72 -15.77 16.68
C VAL A 192 0.61 -15.17 17.09
N TYR A 193 1.50 -15.02 16.12
CA TYR A 193 2.77 -14.33 16.26
C TYR A 193 2.60 -12.90 15.77
N VAL A 194 3.23 -11.97 16.47
CA VAL A 194 3.26 -10.55 16.12
C VAL A 194 4.69 -10.09 16.04
N VAL A 195 5.09 -9.57 14.90
CA VAL A 195 6.42 -9.02 14.65
C VAL A 195 6.31 -7.51 14.60
N VAL A 196 7.09 -6.84 15.44
CA VAL A 196 7.13 -5.38 15.54
C VAL A 196 8.51 -4.93 15.07
N ALA A 197 8.56 -4.46 13.83
CA ALA A 197 9.76 -3.89 13.25
C ALA A 197 9.94 -2.46 13.73
N LYS A 198 11.15 -2.13 14.19
CA LYS A 198 11.49 -0.81 14.70
C LYS A 198 12.54 -0.14 13.83
N GLN A 199 12.28 1.12 13.52
CA GLN A 199 13.23 2.02 12.91
C GLN A 199 13.97 2.79 14.02
N TYR A 200 15.26 3.05 13.78
CA TYR A 200 16.07 3.85 14.68
C TYR A 200 15.63 5.31 14.62
N GLY A 201 15.25 5.89 15.76
CA GLY A 201 15.23 7.34 15.91
C GLY A 201 16.66 7.83 16.11
N LEU A 202 17.07 8.91 15.42
CA LEU A 202 18.43 9.47 15.45
C LEU A 202 18.98 9.80 16.86
N ASN A 203 18.14 9.76 17.89
CA ASN A 203 18.45 10.17 19.25
C ASN A 203 18.61 8.95 20.17
N CYS A 204 19.86 8.51 20.34
CA CYS A 204 20.38 7.60 21.36
C CYS A 204 19.90 6.13 21.33
N MET A 205 20.87 5.21 21.35
CA MET A 205 20.64 3.78 21.57
C MET A 205 19.98 3.54 22.94
N THR A 206 18.69 3.25 22.93
CA THR A 206 18.01 2.67 24.10
C THR A 206 17.97 1.15 23.94
N ASP A 207 17.89 0.41 25.05
CA ASP A 207 17.93 -1.07 25.08
C ASP A 207 16.78 -1.76 24.32
N ASN A 208 15.84 -0.99 23.77
CA ASN A 208 14.66 -1.47 23.05
C ASN A 208 14.77 -1.34 21.53
N THR A 209 15.98 -1.34 20.97
CA THR A 209 16.19 -1.35 19.50
C THR A 209 16.06 -2.77 18.94
N GLY A 210 15.67 -2.89 17.67
CA GLY A 210 15.51 -4.19 17.01
C GLY A 210 14.07 -4.55 16.66
N THR A 211 13.92 -5.67 15.96
CA THR A 211 12.61 -6.30 15.69
C THR A 211 12.21 -7.16 16.87
N LEU A 212 11.02 -6.91 17.41
CA LEU A 212 10.45 -7.71 18.48
C LEU A 212 9.55 -8.78 17.88
N ILE A 213 9.65 -10.01 18.39
CA ILE A 213 8.72 -11.08 18.08
C ILE A 213 7.96 -11.41 19.35
N LEU A 214 6.65 -11.27 19.28
CA LEU A 214 5.71 -11.56 20.35
C LEU A 214 4.80 -12.71 19.97
N ILE A 215 4.29 -13.43 20.96
CA ILE A 215 3.18 -14.39 20.80
C ILE A 215 1.98 -13.85 21.56
N LEU A 216 0.80 -13.89 20.93
CA LEU A 216 -0.47 -13.66 21.60
C LEU A 216 -0.98 -14.97 22.22
N LYS A 217 -0.49 -15.29 23.43
CA LYS A 217 -0.86 -16.51 24.15
C LYS A 217 -2.34 -16.51 24.51
N ASN A 218 -2.99 -17.64 24.24
CA ASN A 218 -4.42 -17.86 24.48
C ASN A 218 -5.32 -16.74 23.92
N TYR A 219 -4.85 -16.06 22.87
CA TYR A 219 -5.54 -14.91 22.28
C TYR A 219 -5.81 -13.77 23.28
N ARG A 220 -5.00 -13.63 24.34
CA ARG A 220 -5.27 -12.68 25.44
C ARG A 220 -4.07 -11.92 25.94
N THR A 221 -2.86 -12.47 25.86
CA THR A 221 -1.67 -11.84 26.45
C THR A 221 -0.54 -11.86 25.45
N LEU A 222 0.08 -10.71 25.21
CA LEU A 222 1.30 -10.62 24.41
C LEU A 222 2.53 -10.96 25.25
N GLU A 223 3.32 -11.91 24.77
CA GLU A 223 4.59 -12.30 25.39
C GLU A 223 5.73 -12.13 24.40
N LEU A 224 6.76 -11.36 24.78
CA LEU A 224 7.98 -11.25 23.99
C LEU A 224 8.73 -12.59 24.01
N ILE A 225 8.97 -13.17 22.84
CA ILE A 225 9.71 -14.43 22.71
C ILE A 225 11.13 -14.24 22.17
N GLN A 226 11.36 -13.18 21.41
CA GLN A 226 12.65 -12.92 20.80
C GLN A 226 12.82 -11.46 20.43
N THR A 227 14.04 -10.96 20.55
CA THR A 227 14.49 -9.71 19.96
C THR A 227 15.53 -10.01 18.89
N ILE A 228 15.35 -9.48 17.69
CA ILE A 228 16.32 -9.54 16.60
C ILE A 228 17.00 -8.18 16.47
N PRO A 229 18.34 -8.09 16.61
CA PRO A 229 19.07 -6.82 16.65
C PRO A 229 19.30 -6.23 15.23
N VAL A 230 18.24 -5.99 14.47
CA VAL A 230 18.31 -5.17 13.24
C VAL A 230 17.99 -3.74 13.61
N LEU A 231 18.99 -2.86 13.54
CA LEU A 231 18.92 -1.53 14.16
C LEU A 231 17.97 -0.58 13.45
N ASN A 232 17.79 -0.70 12.12
CA ASN A 232 17.00 0.23 11.35
C ASN A 232 16.10 -0.45 10.32
N VAL A 233 15.04 -1.09 10.79
CA VAL A 233 14.15 -1.85 9.91
C VAL A 233 13.27 -0.92 9.09
N GLY A 234 13.43 -1.00 7.77
CA GLY A 234 12.56 -0.32 6.82
C GLY A 234 11.22 -1.05 6.64
N ASP A 235 11.29 -2.38 6.53
CA ASP A 235 10.13 -3.24 6.34
C ASP A 235 10.37 -4.64 6.93
N VAL A 236 9.27 -5.31 7.28
CA VAL A 236 9.24 -6.73 7.60
C VAL A 236 8.07 -7.39 6.89
N VAL A 237 8.33 -8.58 6.32
CA VAL A 237 7.32 -9.40 5.67
C VAL A 237 7.44 -10.83 6.18
N HIS A 238 6.30 -11.44 6.49
CA HIS A 238 6.19 -12.87 6.75
C HIS A 238 5.80 -13.61 5.48
N PHE A 239 6.36 -14.79 5.28
CA PHE A 239 5.90 -15.73 4.27
C PHE A 239 6.19 -17.18 4.72
N GLU A 240 5.36 -18.10 4.25
CA GLU A 240 5.54 -19.53 4.45
C GLU A 240 6.11 -20.17 3.18
N ASN A 241 7.10 -21.05 3.33
CA ASN A 241 7.59 -21.86 2.22
C ASN A 241 7.97 -23.27 2.71
N TYR A 242 7.39 -24.30 2.09
CA TYR A 242 7.58 -25.71 2.45
C TYR A 242 7.37 -26.00 3.96
N GLY A 243 6.29 -25.47 4.54
CA GLY A 243 5.94 -25.70 5.96
C GLY A 243 6.87 -25.01 6.95
N LYS A 244 7.63 -24.00 6.50
CA LYS A 244 8.52 -23.19 7.35
C LYS A 244 8.15 -21.72 7.22
N ASP A 245 8.15 -21.05 8.36
CA ASP A 245 7.94 -19.61 8.42
C ASP A 245 9.26 -18.86 8.20
N TYR A 246 9.17 -17.80 7.42
CA TYR A 246 10.27 -16.91 7.13
C TYR A 246 9.87 -15.47 7.45
N LEU A 247 10.86 -14.69 7.91
CA LEU A 247 10.76 -13.24 8.04
C LEU A 247 11.82 -12.61 7.15
N ALA A 248 11.39 -11.84 6.15
CA ALA A 248 12.28 -10.96 5.40
C ALA A 248 12.27 -9.59 6.07
N ILE A 249 13.43 -9.15 6.56
CA ILE A 249 13.61 -7.87 7.24
C ILE A 249 14.55 -7.02 6.39
N SER A 250 14.08 -5.87 5.91
CA SER A 250 14.93 -4.93 5.18
C SER A 250 15.60 -3.96 6.15
N ASP A 251 16.91 -3.78 6.01
CA ASP A 251 17.65 -2.74 6.72
C ASP A 251 17.75 -1.49 5.86
N GLY A 252 17.17 -0.39 6.35
CA GLY A 252 17.16 0.88 5.64
C GLY A 252 18.48 1.64 5.72
N ILE A 253 19.31 1.40 6.75
CA ILE A 253 20.51 2.21 7.04
C ILE A 253 21.57 1.30 7.68
N SER A 254 22.01 0.25 6.99
CA SER A 254 23.25 -0.41 7.40
C SER A 254 24.36 0.63 7.38
N ALA A 255 25.03 0.82 8.52
CA ALA A 255 26.07 1.85 8.65
C ALA A 255 27.13 1.70 7.55
N VAL A 256 27.55 2.84 6.99
CA VAL A 256 28.51 2.99 5.88
C VAL A 256 29.85 2.24 6.09
N MET A 257 30.10 1.69 7.28
CA MET A 257 31.34 1.00 7.65
C MET A 257 31.27 -0.54 7.58
N SER A 258 30.14 -1.13 7.22
CA SER A 258 30.07 -2.55 6.88
C SER A 258 30.65 -2.76 5.47
N SER A 259 31.68 -3.61 5.33
CA SER A 259 32.24 -4.00 4.02
C SER A 259 31.25 -4.77 3.13
N LYS A 260 30.08 -5.13 3.67
CA LYS A 260 28.92 -5.66 2.95
C LYS A 260 28.01 -4.48 2.64
N GLY A 261 27.67 -4.29 1.36
CA GLY A 261 27.07 -3.07 0.80
C GLY A 261 25.84 -2.51 1.53
N ARG A 262 25.49 -1.26 1.19
CA ARG A 262 24.32 -0.55 1.71
C ARG A 262 23.05 -1.35 1.43
N GLN A 263 22.14 -1.41 2.41
CA GLN A 263 20.80 -2.00 2.31
C GLN A 263 20.84 -3.51 2.02
N SER A 264 20.63 -4.31 3.07
CA SER A 264 20.50 -5.76 2.94
C SER A 264 19.11 -6.21 3.36
N ILE A 265 18.69 -7.34 2.81
CA ILE A 265 17.51 -8.07 3.28
C ILE A 265 17.99 -9.28 4.08
N TYR A 266 17.63 -9.32 5.36
CA TYR A 266 17.92 -10.42 6.24
C TYR A 266 16.72 -11.37 6.25
N ILE A 267 16.95 -12.60 5.80
CA ILE A 267 15.95 -13.66 5.83
C ILE A 267 16.18 -14.47 7.09
N TYR A 268 15.21 -14.45 7.99
CA TYR A 268 15.17 -15.33 9.15
C TYR A 268 14.20 -16.47 8.92
N ARG A 269 14.45 -17.61 9.55
CA ARG A 269 13.62 -18.81 9.42
C ARG A 269 13.45 -19.46 10.79
N THR A 270 12.29 -20.09 11.01
CA THR A 270 12.11 -20.95 12.19
C THR A 270 13.01 -22.18 12.12
N ASP A 271 13.68 -22.53 13.21
CA ASP A 271 14.43 -23.78 13.30
C ASP A 271 13.49 -24.95 13.61
N SER A 272 13.54 -26.01 12.81
CA SER A 272 12.70 -27.21 13.00
C SER A 272 13.27 -28.18 14.02
N ILE A 273 14.54 -28.03 14.41
CA ILE A 273 15.27 -29.05 15.18
C ILE A 273 15.11 -28.83 16.69
N ARG A 274 14.72 -27.64 17.11
CA ARG A 274 14.51 -27.30 18.53
C ARG A 274 13.06 -26.86 18.67
N ASN A 275 12.38 -27.25 19.75
CA ASN A 275 11.07 -26.71 20.15
C ASN A 275 11.12 -25.20 20.49
N ASN A 276 12.03 -24.45 19.86
CA ASN A 276 12.22 -23.04 20.05
C ASN A 276 11.26 -22.30 19.12
N CYS A 277 10.45 -21.42 19.72
CA CYS A 277 9.57 -20.50 19.01
C CYS A 277 10.34 -19.41 18.22
N GLY A 278 11.68 -19.43 18.23
CA GLY A 278 12.52 -18.39 17.67
C GLY A 278 12.85 -18.56 16.19
N PHE A 279 13.26 -17.45 15.60
CA PHE A 279 13.76 -17.28 14.25
C PHE A 279 15.28 -17.13 14.27
N SER A 280 15.99 -17.82 13.38
CA SER A 280 17.44 -17.67 13.21
C SER A 280 17.76 -17.13 11.82
N LEU A 281 18.86 -16.38 11.70
CA LEU A 281 19.30 -15.83 10.42
C LEU A 281 19.60 -16.99 9.46
N PHE A 282 18.91 -17.02 8.34
CA PHE A 282 19.02 -18.04 7.30
C PHE A 282 19.86 -17.54 6.12
N GLN A 283 19.60 -16.32 5.64
CA GLN A 283 20.27 -15.75 4.48
C GLN A 283 20.33 -14.22 4.56
N THR A 284 21.33 -13.62 3.92
CA THR A 284 21.39 -12.20 3.62
C THR A 284 21.40 -12.02 2.11
N ILE A 285 20.54 -11.15 1.59
CA ILE A 285 20.44 -10.77 0.18
C ILE A 285 20.97 -9.34 0.04
#